data_AF-B6ALZ6-F1
#
_entry.id   AF-B6ALZ6-F1
#
_cell.length_a   1.000
_cell.length_b   1.000
_cell.length_c   1.000
_cell.angle_alpha   90.00
_cell.angle_beta   90.00
_cell.angle_gamma   90.00
#
_symmetry.space_group_name_H-M   'P 1'
#
loop_
_entity.id
_entity.type
_entity.pdbx_description
1 polymer ?
#
loop_
_entity_poly.entity_id
_entity_poly.type
_entity_poly.pdbx_seq_one_letter_code
_entity_poly.pdbx_strand_id
1 'polypeptide(L)'
;MPFVLDCSITMTWIFPDESTDSSEALRESLLDDFAIVPTLWFFEVGNFLKSALRRGRIGEEEWFGLAEALQALPIEMDSESHHLVWESLLPIALRLDLSV
;
A
#
# COMPACT_ATOMS: atom_id res chain seq x y z
N MET A 1 8.83 -10.10 10.46
CA MET A 1 9.79 -9.09 9.97
C MET A 1 8.99 -8.02 9.25
N PRO A 2 9.24 -6.72 9.52
CA PRO A 2 8.50 -5.66 8.86
C PRO A 2 8.81 -5.64 7.36
N PHE A 3 7.82 -5.33 6.55
CA PHE A 3 7.93 -5.25 5.09
C PHE A 3 7.41 -3.90 4.60
N VAL A 4 7.82 -3.50 3.39
CA VAL A 4 7.28 -2.29 2.76
C VAL A 4 5.98 -2.65 2.06
N LEU A 5 4.88 -2.02 2.48
CA LEU A 5 3.56 -2.21 1.92
C LEU A 5 3.31 -1.18 0.82
N ASP A 6 3.15 -1.67 -0.40
CA ASP A 6 2.77 -0.86 -1.56
C ASP A 6 1.24 -0.80 -1.73
N CYS A 7 0.76 0.25 -2.40
CA CYS A 7 -0.66 0.43 -2.65
C CYS A 7 -1.24 -0.74 -3.45
N SER A 8 -0.53 -1.27 -4.45
CA SER A 8 -1.01 -2.38 -5.27
C SER A 8 -1.31 -3.65 -4.46
N ILE A 9 -0.48 -3.97 -3.45
CA ILE A 9 -0.73 -5.09 -2.54
C ILE A 9 -1.94 -4.80 -1.66
N THR A 10 -2.06 -3.58 -1.11
CA THR A 10 -3.25 -3.19 -0.34
C THR A 10 -4.54 -3.36 -1.14
N MET A 11 -4.54 -3.06 -2.45
CA MET A 11 -5.72 -3.23 -3.32
C MET A 11 -6.20 -4.68 -3.39
N THR A 12 -5.28 -5.65 -3.39
CA THR A 12 -5.63 -7.08 -3.42
C THR A 12 -6.40 -7.55 -2.18
N TRP A 13 -6.26 -6.87 -1.05
CA TRP A 13 -7.02 -7.17 0.17
C TRP A 13 -8.45 -6.66 0.12
N ILE A 14 -8.71 -5.64 -0.72
CA ILE A 14 -10.02 -5.02 -0.89
C ILE A 14 -10.84 -5.80 -1.92
N PHE A 15 -10.18 -6.36 -2.94
CA PHE A 15 -10.83 -7.07 -4.05
C PHE A 15 -10.50 -8.56 -4.02
N PRO A 16 -11.45 -9.43 -3.61
CA PRO A 16 -11.22 -10.86 -3.49
C PRO A 16 -10.76 -11.53 -4.79
N ASP A 17 -11.15 -10.99 -5.94
CA ASP A 17 -10.73 -11.44 -7.28
C ASP A 17 -9.27 -11.11 -7.60
N GLU A 18 -8.67 -10.18 -6.88
CA GLU A 18 -7.26 -9.77 -7.02
C GLU A 18 -6.37 -10.36 -5.90
N SER A 19 -6.97 -11.04 -4.91
CA SER A 19 -6.24 -11.67 -3.81
C SER A 19 -5.51 -12.93 -4.23
N THR A 20 -4.31 -13.12 -3.67
CA THR A 20 -3.44 -14.29 -3.84
C THR A 20 -3.06 -14.85 -2.47
N ASP A 21 -2.67 -16.12 -2.42
CA ASP A 21 -2.17 -16.74 -1.17
C ASP A 21 -1.03 -15.92 -0.55
N SER A 22 -0.18 -15.32 -1.39
CA SER A 22 0.92 -14.45 -0.94
C SER A 22 0.45 -13.12 -0.35
N SER A 23 -0.54 -12.46 -0.97
CA SER A 23 -1.04 -11.19 -0.44
C SER A 23 -1.81 -11.40 0.85
N GLU A 24 -2.53 -12.51 0.96
CA GLU A 24 -3.23 -12.87 2.19
C GLU A 24 -2.26 -13.20 3.33
N ALA A 25 -1.20 -13.96 3.05
CA ALA A 25 -0.15 -14.22 4.04
C ALA A 25 0.53 -12.93 4.55
N LEU A 26 0.73 -11.93 3.66
CA LEU A 26 1.21 -10.61 4.07
C LEU A 26 0.20 -9.89 4.99
N ARG A 27 -1.10 -9.98 4.67
CA ARG A 27 -2.16 -9.41 5.50
C ARG A 27 -2.19 -10.06 6.90
N GLU A 28 -2.09 -11.39 6.96
CA GLU A 28 -2.06 -12.13 8.21
C GLU A 28 -0.81 -11.83 9.04
N SER A 29 0.34 -11.60 8.40
CA SER A 29 1.58 -11.27 9.10
C SER A 29 1.50 -9.96 9.90
N LEU A 30 0.58 -9.06 9.52
CA LEU A 30 0.31 -7.81 10.25
C LEU A 30 -0.44 -8.05 11.58
N LEU A 31 -0.87 -9.26 11.89
CA LEU A 31 -1.44 -9.55 13.21
C LEU A 31 -0.37 -9.55 14.31
N ASP A 32 0.86 -9.93 13.96
CA ASP A 32 1.98 -10.09 14.89
C ASP A 32 3.13 -9.09 14.61
N ASP A 33 3.00 -8.27 13.56
CA ASP A 33 4.04 -7.34 13.09
C ASP A 33 3.42 -6.07 12.47
N PHE A 34 4.26 -5.20 11.90
CA PHE A 34 3.86 -3.97 11.23
C PHE A 34 4.46 -3.86 9.83
N ALA A 35 3.86 -3.00 9.00
CA ALA A 35 4.38 -2.65 7.69
C ALA A 35 4.92 -1.21 7.67
N ILE A 36 5.91 -0.97 6.81
CA ILE A 36 6.36 0.37 6.47
C ILE A 36 5.62 0.81 5.21
N VAL A 37 5.06 2.01 5.19
CA VAL A 37 4.44 2.59 3.98
C VAL A 37 5.17 3.86 3.57
N PRO A 38 5.43 4.09 2.26
CA PRO A 38 5.88 5.39 1.79
C PRO A 38 4.76 6.42 1.96
N THR A 39 5.10 7.69 2.15
CA THR A 39 4.11 8.78 2.26
C THR A 39 3.10 8.79 1.08
N LEU A 40 3.53 8.37 -0.11
CA LEU A 40 2.68 8.30 -1.30
C LEU A 40 1.51 7.30 -1.17
N TRP A 41 1.70 6.23 -0.37
CA TRP A 41 0.72 5.17 -0.19
C TRP A 41 -0.66 5.70 0.24
N PHE A 42 -0.71 6.66 1.16
CA PHE A 42 -1.97 7.24 1.63
C PHE A 42 -2.76 7.91 0.50
N PHE A 43 -2.07 8.58 -0.42
CA PHE A 43 -2.70 9.24 -1.56
C PHE A 43 -3.17 8.24 -2.61
N GLU A 44 -2.36 7.21 -2.87
CA GLU A 44 -2.70 6.16 -3.83
C GLU A 44 -3.91 5.34 -3.36
N VAL A 45 -3.91 4.91 -2.10
CA VAL A 45 -5.03 4.18 -1.49
C VAL A 45 -6.30 5.05 -1.46
N GLY A 46 -6.19 6.31 -1.05
CA GLY A 46 -7.33 7.23 -1.05
C GLY A 46 -7.91 7.47 -2.45
N ASN A 47 -7.04 7.68 -3.44
CA ASN A 47 -7.47 7.84 -4.84
C ASN A 47 -8.07 6.55 -5.39
N PHE A 48 -7.54 5.40 -5.01
CA PHE A 48 -8.06 4.10 -5.38
C PHE A 48 -9.46 3.86 -4.83
N LEU A 49 -9.68 4.04 -3.52
CA LEU A 49 -11.00 3.91 -2.88
C LEU A 49 -12.04 4.84 -3.53
N LYS A 50 -11.66 6.11 -3.75
CA LYS A 50 -12.51 7.07 -4.48
C LYS A 50 -12.85 6.59 -5.88
N SER A 51 -11.88 6.05 -6.61
CA SER A 51 -12.07 5.55 -7.97
C SER A 51 -12.95 4.30 -7.98
N ALA A 52 -12.77 3.38 -7.03
CA ALA A 52 -13.58 2.18 -6.86
C ALA A 52 -15.05 2.53 -6.58
N LEU A 53 -15.30 3.46 -5.66
CA LEU A 53 -16.64 3.97 -5.36
C LEU A 53 -17.28 4.62 -6.60
N ARG A 54 -16.55 5.50 -7.28
CA ARG A 54 -17.05 6.18 -8.50
C ARG A 54 -17.38 5.20 -9.63
N ARG A 55 -16.65 4.09 -9.73
CA ARG A 55 -16.86 3.04 -10.74
C ARG A 55 -17.90 2.01 -10.31
N GLY A 56 -18.46 2.11 -9.10
CA GLY A 56 -19.42 1.16 -8.55
C GLY A 56 -18.81 -0.22 -8.24
N ARG A 57 -17.49 -0.31 -8.05
CA ARG A 57 -16.82 -1.56 -7.60
C ARG A 57 -17.05 -1.84 -6.11
N ILE A 58 -17.30 -0.79 -5.33
CA ILE A 58 -17.66 -0.85 -3.91
C ILE A 58 -18.84 0.10 -3.64
N GLY A 59 -19.63 -0.20 -2.62
CA GLY A 59 -20.73 0.65 -2.15
C GLY A 59 -20.29 1.75 -1.19
N GLU A 60 -21.18 2.69 -0.86
CA GLU A 60 -20.89 3.75 0.13
C GLU A 60 -20.68 3.18 1.55
N GLU A 61 -21.51 2.24 1.99
CA GLU A 61 -21.37 1.59 3.30
C GLU A 61 -20.05 0.82 3.41
N GLU A 62 -19.71 0.06 2.36
CA GLU A 62 -18.46 -0.68 2.26
C GLU A 62 -17.25 0.26 2.26
N TRP A 63 -17.34 1.42 1.59
CA TRP A 63 -16.28 2.42 1.59
C TRP A 63 -15.92 2.90 3.00
N PHE A 64 -16.91 3.16 3.86
CA PHE A 64 -16.66 3.57 5.24
C PHE A 64 -15.93 2.47 6.03
N GLY A 65 -16.38 1.22 5.92
CA GLY A 65 -15.76 0.09 6.60
C GLY A 65 -14.32 -0.17 6.13
N LEU A 66 -14.07 -0.08 4.82
CA LEU A 66 -12.73 -0.20 4.25
C LEU A 66 -11.81 0.94 4.71
N ALA A 67 -12.30 2.17 4.71
CA ALA A 67 -11.52 3.31 5.16
C ALA A 67 -11.14 3.20 6.66
N GLU A 68 -12.03 2.69 7.49
CA GLU A 68 -11.75 2.41 8.91
C GLU A 68 -10.74 1.27 9.07
N ALA A 69 -10.93 0.15 8.35
CA ALA A 69 -10.01 -0.99 8.39
C ALA A 69 -8.59 -0.61 7.95
N LEU A 70 -8.45 0.21 6.90
CA LEU A 70 -7.16 0.66 6.39
C LEU A 70 -6.44 1.62 7.37
N GLN A 71 -7.20 2.45 8.10
CA GLN A 71 -6.63 3.31 9.15
C GLN A 71 -6.22 2.53 10.39
N ALA A 72 -6.81 1.35 10.62
CA ALA A 72 -6.47 0.46 11.72
C ALA A 72 -5.30 -0.48 11.42
N LEU A 73 -4.75 -0.47 10.19
CA LEU A 73 -3.58 -1.29 9.85
C LEU A 73 -2.38 -0.86 10.71
N PRO A 74 -1.58 -1.82 11.23
CA PRO A 74 -0.35 -1.51 11.94
C PRO A 74 0.72 -1.12 10.91
N ILE A 75 0.71 0.16 10.53
CA ILE A 75 1.64 0.74 9.57
C ILE A 75 2.44 1.88 10.18
N GLU A 76 3.72 1.95 9.85
CA GLU A 76 4.59 3.09 10.11
C GLU A 76 4.92 3.79 8.80
N MET A 77 4.85 5.12 8.80
CA MET A 77 5.17 5.91 7.61
C MET A 77 6.67 6.15 7.52
N ASP A 78 7.24 5.86 6.35
CA ASP A 78 8.59 6.28 5.99
C ASP A 78 8.55 7.72 5.45
N SER A 79 8.90 8.67 6.33
CA SER A 79 8.98 10.09 5.97
C SER A 79 10.29 10.51 5.34
N GLU A 80 11.36 9.72 5.45
CA GLU A 80 12.74 10.21 5.20
C GLU A 80 13.30 9.74 3.85
N SER A 81 12.84 8.60 3.33
CA SER A 81 13.45 8.00 2.13
C SER A 81 13.37 8.83 0.87
N HIS A 82 12.44 9.78 0.78
CA HIS A 82 12.33 10.68 -0.36
C HIS A 82 13.58 11.57 -0.57
N HIS A 83 14.33 11.87 0.50
CA HIS A 83 15.60 12.59 0.40
C HIS A 83 16.71 11.75 -0.25
N LEU A 84 16.70 10.44 0.00
CA LEU A 84 17.71 9.51 -0.50
C LEU A 84 17.55 9.20 -1.99
N VAL A 85 16.40 9.56 -2.59
CA VAL A 85 16.11 9.31 -4.01
C VAL A 85 17.19 9.90 -4.91
N TRP A 86 17.53 11.16 -4.71
CA TRP A 86 18.47 11.88 -5.56
C TRP A 86 19.92 11.50 -5.27
N GLU A 87 20.28 11.33 -4.00
CA GLU A 87 21.66 11.13 -3.59
C GLU A 87 22.13 9.68 -3.76
N SER A 88 21.23 8.71 -3.58
CA SER A 88 21.60 7.29 -3.48
C SER A 88 20.80 6.37 -4.40
N LEU A 89 19.48 6.52 -4.50
CA LEU A 89 18.65 5.56 -5.26
C LEU A 89 18.77 5.75 -6.77
N LEU A 90 18.73 6.97 -7.29
CA LEU A 90 18.84 7.21 -8.74
C LEU A 90 20.16 6.72 -9.35
N PRO A 91 21.34 6.95 -8.73
CA PRO A 91 22.57 6.34 -9.20
C PRO A 91 22.51 4.81 -9.27
N ILE A 92 21.86 4.17 -8.31
CA ILE A 92 21.67 2.71 -8.30
C ILE A 92 20.73 2.28 -9.42
N ALA A 93 19.60 2.95 -9.57
CA ALA A 93 18.60 2.65 -10.59
C ALA A 93 19.16 2.82 -12.01
N LEU A 94 19.91 3.89 -12.26
CA LEU A 94 20.61 4.09 -13.54
C LEU A 94 21.64 2.99 -13.83
N ARG A 95 22.39 2.55 -12.81
CA ARG A 95 23.38 1.48 -12.96
C ARG A 95 22.74 0.13 -13.26
N LEU A 96 21.52 -0.10 -12.77
CA LEU A 96 20.79 -1.36 -12.88
C LEU A 96 19.68 -1.35 -13.94
N ASP A 97 19.50 -0.23 -14.66
CA ASP A 97 18.41 -0.01 -15.64
C ASP A 97 17.02 -0.27 -15.05
N LEU A 98 16.79 0.26 -13.85
CA LEU A 98 15.52 0.15 -13.11
C LEU A 98 14.80 1.49 -13.08
N SER A 99 13.46 1.46 -13.01
CA SER A 99 12.67 2.61 -12.60
C SER A 99 12.82 2.86 -11.09
N VAL A 100 12.75 4.13 -10.69
CA VAL A 100 12.60 4.55 -9.29
C VAL A 100 11.16 4.94 -9.04
#